data_AF-A0A956Q7E9-F1
#
_entry.id   AF-A0A956Q7E9-F1
#
_cell.length_a   1.000
_cell.length_b   1.000
_cell.length_c   1.000
_cell.angle_alpha   90.00
_cell.angle_beta   90.00
_cell.angle_gamma   90.00
#
_symmetry.space_group_name_H-M   'P 1'
#
loop_
_entity.id
_entity.type
_entity.pdbx_description
1 polymer ?
#
loop_
_entity_poly.entity_id
_entity_poly.type
_entity_poly.pdbx_seq_one_letter_code
_entity_poly.pdbx_strand_id
1 'polypeptide(L)'
;EPQAAGTGAVVGDFDQDGRLELLICHGEERMESLSLFRPETVGQYLRVMPLTPAGAPARGAQVVIRTGQREQVRIIDGGSGYLCQMEPVAHFGLGSLTEVDEVEVRWPDGAEVKLNRQPADQTLKVTHP
;
A
#
# COMPACT_ATOMS: atom_id res chain seq x y z
N GLU A 1 22.01 9.12 12.95
CA GLU A 1 23.17 8.49 12.28
C GLU A 1 24.49 8.99 12.88
N PRO A 2 25.39 8.15 13.46
CA PRO A 2 25.94 6.96 12.80
C PRO A 2 26.40 5.80 13.74
N GLN A 3 25.52 5.20 14.54
CA GLN A 3 25.92 4.02 15.37
C GLN A 3 25.11 2.74 15.10
N ALA A 4 24.02 2.83 14.36
CA ALA A 4 23.23 1.67 13.96
C ALA A 4 23.23 1.58 12.43
N ALA A 5 23.52 0.40 11.90
CA ALA A 5 23.30 0.12 10.48
C ALA A 5 21.84 -0.31 10.32
N GLY A 6 21.03 0.48 9.62
CA GLY A 6 19.66 0.09 9.28
C GLY A 6 19.69 -1.15 8.39
N THR A 7 18.98 -2.21 8.78
CA THR A 7 18.95 -3.51 8.08
C THR A 7 17.64 -3.73 7.34
N GLY A 8 16.61 -2.94 7.60
CA GLY A 8 15.38 -2.92 6.83
C GLY A 8 14.55 -1.66 7.06
N ALA A 9 13.74 -1.29 6.09
CA ALA A 9 12.84 -0.14 6.19
C ALA A 9 11.52 -0.45 5.47
N VAL A 10 10.41 -0.32 6.18
CA VAL A 10 9.07 -0.56 5.64
C VAL A 10 8.21 0.68 5.71
N VAL A 11 7.38 0.85 4.68
CA VAL A 11 6.32 1.84 4.62
C VAL A 11 4.98 1.10 4.65
N GLY A 12 4.09 1.51 5.53
CA GLY A 12 2.76 0.91 5.69
C GLY A 12 1.83 1.79 6.51
N ASP A 13 0.53 1.53 6.41
CA ASP A 13 -0.51 2.17 7.23
C ASP A 13 -0.89 1.20 8.36
N PHE A 14 -0.17 1.28 9.48
CA PHE A 14 -0.20 0.23 10.51
C PHE A 14 -1.44 0.30 11.41
N ASP A 15 -2.00 1.48 11.59
CA ASP A 15 -3.22 1.70 12.39
C ASP A 15 -4.47 1.97 11.53
N GLN A 16 -4.32 1.90 10.20
CA GLN A 16 -5.41 1.99 9.22
C GLN A 16 -6.11 3.35 9.17
N ASP A 17 -5.36 4.42 9.39
CA ASP A 17 -5.90 5.79 9.33
C ASP A 17 -5.47 6.57 8.09
N GLY A 18 -4.86 5.88 7.12
CA GLY A 18 -4.43 6.45 5.85
C GLY A 18 -3.08 7.13 5.89
N ARG A 19 -2.47 7.29 7.07
CA ARG A 19 -1.09 7.74 7.20
C ARG A 19 -0.14 6.60 6.91
N LEU A 20 0.80 6.83 6.00
CA LEU A 20 1.88 5.88 5.78
C LEU A 20 3.00 6.20 6.77
N GLU A 21 3.24 5.30 7.71
CA GLU A 21 4.39 5.34 8.58
C GLU A 21 5.61 4.71 7.93
N LEU A 22 6.80 5.21 8.27
CA LEU A 22 8.08 4.59 7.97
C LEU A 22 8.64 3.94 9.23
N LEU A 23 8.78 2.62 9.22
CA LEU A 23 9.41 1.85 10.28
C LEU A 23 10.79 1.38 9.81
N ILE A 24 11.84 1.71 10.57
CA ILE A 24 13.22 1.29 10.31
C ILE A 24 13.65 0.29 11.38
N CYS A 25 14.12 -0.86 10.92
CA CYS A 25 14.78 -1.88 11.71
C CYS A 25 16.29 -1.65 11.69
N HIS A 26 16.90 -1.77 12.85
CA HIS A 26 18.33 -1.56 13.06
C HIS A 26 19.01 -2.87 13.44
N GLY A 27 20.22 -3.11 12.92
CA GLY A 27 21.09 -4.21 13.31
C GLY A 27 20.71 -5.59 12.75
N GLU A 28 21.72 -6.44 12.60
CA GLU A 28 21.60 -7.85 12.19
C GLU A 28 22.06 -8.81 13.31
N GLU A 29 22.91 -8.34 14.24
CA GLU A 29 23.64 -9.20 15.19
C GLU A 29 23.28 -8.96 16.66
N ARG A 30 22.66 -7.83 17.01
CA ARG A 30 22.27 -7.48 18.39
C ARG A 30 20.86 -6.92 18.41
N MET A 31 20.21 -7.01 19.57
CA MET A 31 18.91 -6.39 19.77
C MET A 31 19.07 -4.86 19.76
N GLU A 32 18.60 -4.22 18.70
CA GLU A 32 18.55 -2.77 18.55
C GLU A 32 17.10 -2.28 18.53
N SER A 33 16.90 -0.98 18.69
CA SER A 33 15.57 -0.37 18.72
C SER A 33 14.93 -0.35 17.32
N LEU A 34 13.63 -0.06 17.27
CA LEU A 34 12.95 0.31 16.03
C LEU A 34 12.78 1.83 16.00
N SER A 35 12.87 2.43 14.81
CA SER A 35 12.51 3.83 14.60
C SER A 35 11.23 3.94 13.79
N LEU A 36 10.21 4.60 14.34
CA LEU A 36 8.94 4.84 13.67
C LEU A 36 8.80 6.33 13.37
N PHE A 37 8.64 6.66 12.09
CA PHE A 37 8.40 8.01 11.62
C PHE A 37 6.97 8.10 11.09
N ARG A 38 6.24 9.10 11.57
CA ARG A 38 4.84 9.30 11.26
C ARG A 38 4.62 10.71 10.70
N PRO A 39 3.92 10.86 9.57
CA PRO A 39 3.53 12.19 9.11
C PRO A 39 2.45 12.80 10.02
N GLU A 40 2.46 14.12 10.18
CA GLU A 40 1.48 14.83 11.02
C GLU A 40 0.12 14.99 10.34
N THR A 41 0.09 15.11 9.02
CA THR A 41 -1.13 15.34 8.24
C THR A 41 -1.15 14.47 6.99
N VAL A 42 -2.35 14.05 6.60
CA VAL A 42 -2.60 13.44 5.30
C VAL A 42 -3.83 14.05 4.67
N GLY A 43 -3.83 14.11 3.34
CA GLY A 43 -5.07 14.29 2.60
C GLY A 43 -5.89 13.00 2.57
N GLN A 44 -6.98 13.04 1.82
CA GLN A 44 -7.80 11.88 1.55
C GLN A 44 -6.99 10.77 0.90
N TYR A 45 -7.41 9.52 1.13
CA TYR A 45 -6.69 8.36 0.62
C TYR A 45 -7.62 7.29 0.05
N LEU A 46 -7.05 6.34 -0.69
CA LEU A 46 -7.71 5.07 -0.98
C LEU A 46 -6.69 3.96 -0.84
N ARG A 47 -7.07 2.89 -0.13
CA ARG A 47 -6.30 1.66 -0.04
C ARG A 47 -7.03 0.57 -0.79
N VAL A 48 -6.30 -0.19 -1.61
CA VAL A 48 -6.85 -1.33 -2.34
C VAL A 48 -6.02 -2.56 -2.02
N MET A 49 -6.68 -3.61 -1.53
CA MET A 49 -6.10 -4.89 -1.16
C MET A 49 -6.62 -5.98 -2.11
N PRO A 50 -5.91 -6.25 -3.22
CA PRO A 50 -6.18 -7.38 -4.09
C PRO A 50 -5.92 -8.71 -3.37
N LEU A 51 -6.86 -9.63 -3.45
CA LEU A 51 -6.78 -10.95 -2.82
C LEU A 51 -6.85 -12.06 -3.89
N THR A 52 -6.17 -13.16 -3.61
CA THR A 52 -6.34 -14.44 -4.32
C THR A 52 -7.67 -15.09 -3.94
N PRO A 53 -8.14 -16.14 -4.65
CA PRO A 53 -9.36 -16.87 -4.27
C PRO A 53 -9.30 -17.44 -2.85
N ALA A 54 -8.10 -17.74 -2.34
CA ALA A 54 -7.87 -18.22 -0.98
C ALA A 54 -7.81 -17.10 0.08
N GLY A 55 -8.00 -15.83 -0.31
CA GLY A 55 -7.95 -14.69 0.60
C GLY A 55 -6.54 -14.21 0.98
N ALA A 56 -5.48 -14.78 0.40
CA ALA A 56 -4.12 -14.29 0.56
C ALA A 56 -3.86 -13.06 -0.32
N PRO A 57 -2.91 -12.17 0.01
CA PRO A 57 -2.59 -11.03 -0.84
C PRO A 57 -2.13 -11.44 -2.25
N ALA A 58 -2.68 -10.82 -3.28
CA ALA A 58 -2.41 -11.18 -4.67
C ALA A 58 -1.13 -10.51 -5.19
N ARG A 59 0.02 -11.15 -4.95
CA ARG A 59 1.32 -10.71 -5.49
C ARG A 59 1.28 -10.66 -7.02
N GLY A 60 1.84 -9.60 -7.58
CA GLY A 60 1.84 -9.30 -9.01
C GLY A 60 0.56 -8.64 -9.53
N ALA A 61 -0.49 -8.50 -8.71
CA ALA A 61 -1.68 -7.76 -9.13
C ALA A 61 -1.35 -6.28 -9.36
N GLN A 62 -1.86 -5.72 -10.45
CA GLN A 62 -1.79 -4.30 -10.76
C GLN A 62 -3.09 -3.63 -10.34
N VAL A 63 -2.99 -2.52 -9.63
CA VAL A 63 -4.11 -1.65 -9.29
C VAL A 63 -3.92 -0.30 -9.98
N VAL A 64 -4.92 0.11 -10.74
CA VAL A 64 -4.99 1.40 -11.39
C VAL A 64 -6.17 2.17 -10.81
N ILE A 65 -5.96 3.43 -10.43
CA ILE A 65 -7.04 4.34 -10.08
C ILE A 65 -7.09 5.52 -11.05
N ARG A 66 -8.29 6.00 -11.34
CA ARG A 66 -8.54 7.16 -12.21
C ARG A 66 -9.33 8.22 -11.45
N THR A 67 -8.84 9.46 -11.49
CA THR A 67 -9.44 10.63 -10.84
C THR A 67 -9.37 11.83 -11.80
N GLY A 68 -10.48 12.17 -12.44
CA GLY A 68 -10.56 13.18 -13.49
C GLY A 68 -9.59 12.88 -14.63
N GLN A 69 -8.55 13.72 -14.76
CA GLN A 69 -7.50 13.57 -15.79
C GLN A 69 -6.24 12.86 -15.29
N ARG A 70 -6.22 12.37 -14.05
CA ARG A 70 -5.06 11.70 -13.45
C ARG A 70 -5.29 10.21 -13.35
N GLU A 71 -4.22 9.46 -13.57
CA GLU A 71 -4.14 8.03 -13.36
C GLU A 71 -2.97 7.73 -12.41
N GLN A 72 -3.18 6.83 -11.46
CA GLN A 72 -2.11 6.31 -10.60
C GLN A 72 -2.09 4.78 -10.66
N VAL A 73 -0.89 4.21 -10.68
CA VAL A 73 -0.69 2.75 -10.79
C VAL A 73 0.14 2.26 -9.61
N ARG A 74 -0.23 1.10 -9.05
CA ARG A 74 0.54 0.36 -8.06
C ARG A 74 0.56 -1.12 -8.43
N ILE A 75 1.64 -1.81 -8.10
CA ILE A 75 1.76 -3.26 -8.24
C ILE A 75 1.95 -3.82 -6.83
N ILE A 76 1.22 -4.90 -6.51
CA ILE A 76 1.39 -5.60 -5.25
C ILE A 76 2.64 -6.47 -5.36
N ASP A 77 3.81 -5.94 -4.97
CA ASP A 77 5.06 -6.69 -5.02
C ASP A 77 5.20 -7.67 -3.85
N GLY A 78 6.15 -8.61 -3.98
CA GLY A 78 6.48 -9.62 -2.98
C GLY A 78 7.76 -9.33 -2.19
N GLY A 79 8.39 -8.19 -2.40
CA GLY A 79 9.67 -7.86 -1.78
C GLY A 79 9.88 -6.36 -1.81
N SER A 80 10.12 -5.76 -0.65
CA SER A 80 10.18 -4.30 -0.57
C SER A 80 11.25 -3.89 0.44
N GLY A 81 12.48 -3.82 -0.06
CA GLY A 81 13.69 -3.44 0.68
C GLY A 81 14.59 -4.61 1.05
N TYR A 82 15.76 -4.28 1.60
CA TYR A 82 16.69 -5.27 2.15
C TYR A 82 16.12 -5.81 3.47
N LEU A 83 16.04 -7.14 3.60
CA LEU A 83 15.50 -7.86 4.76
C LEU A 83 14.08 -7.43 5.21
N CYS A 84 13.27 -6.85 4.31
CA CYS A 84 11.94 -6.40 4.65
C CYS A 84 10.94 -6.45 3.48
N GLN A 85 9.67 -6.24 3.80
CA GLN A 85 8.57 -6.24 2.85
C GLN A 85 7.52 -5.20 3.26
N MET A 86 7.06 -4.38 2.31
CA MET A 86 5.98 -3.42 2.50
C MET A 86 4.65 -4.14 2.73
N GLU A 87 3.70 -3.41 3.29
CA GLU A 87 2.32 -3.85 3.34
C GLU A 87 1.82 -4.25 1.93
N PRO A 88 1.13 -5.39 1.77
CA PRO A 88 0.64 -5.87 0.48
C PRO A 88 -0.61 -5.12 -0.01
N VAL A 89 -0.59 -3.79 0.02
CA VAL A 89 -1.74 -2.91 -0.24
C VAL A 89 -1.32 -1.81 -1.18
N ALA A 90 -2.13 -1.55 -2.20
CA ALA A 90 -1.98 -0.40 -3.06
C ALA A 90 -2.56 0.83 -2.36
N HIS A 91 -1.69 1.69 -1.82
CA HIS A 91 -2.08 2.97 -1.23
C HIS A 91 -1.96 4.11 -2.23
N PHE A 92 -3.01 4.94 -2.29
CA PHE A 92 -3.11 6.11 -3.13
C PHE A 92 -3.47 7.33 -2.29
N GLY A 93 -2.64 8.37 -2.38
CA GLY A 93 -3.00 9.71 -1.91
C GLY A 93 -3.93 10.40 -2.91
N LEU A 94 -5.01 10.99 -2.41
CA LEU A 94 -6.05 11.67 -3.19
C LEU A 94 -6.10 13.19 -2.94
N GLY A 95 -5.34 13.69 -1.97
CA GLY A 95 -5.31 15.12 -1.65
C GLY A 95 -6.65 15.56 -1.06
N SER A 96 -7.40 16.41 -1.75
CA SER A 96 -8.72 16.87 -1.32
C SER A 96 -9.89 16.15 -2.01
N LEU A 97 -9.61 15.17 -2.88
CA LEU A 97 -10.65 14.43 -3.59
C LEU A 97 -11.35 13.47 -2.64
N THR A 98 -12.67 13.51 -2.60
CA THR A 98 -13.49 12.66 -1.73
C THR A 98 -13.94 11.36 -2.39
N GLU A 99 -13.56 11.14 -3.65
CA GLU A 99 -13.99 9.99 -4.45
C GLU A 99 -13.01 9.73 -5.61
N VAL A 100 -12.93 8.48 -6.04
CA VAL A 100 -12.22 7.98 -7.22
C VAL A 100 -13.24 7.54 -8.28
N ASP A 101 -13.01 7.94 -9.54
CA ASP A 101 -13.95 7.64 -10.63
C ASP A 101 -13.99 6.16 -10.96
N GLU A 102 -12.81 5.52 -11.03
CA GLU A 102 -12.65 4.10 -11.32
C GLU A 102 -11.44 3.50 -10.61
N VAL A 103 -11.59 2.28 -10.10
CA VAL A 103 -10.53 1.40 -9.62
C VAL A 103 -10.53 0.15 -10.50
N GLU A 104 -9.42 -0.14 -11.16
CA GLU A 104 -9.20 -1.35 -11.95
C GLU A 104 -8.15 -2.21 -11.25
N VAL A 105 -8.50 -3.46 -10.93
CA VAL A 105 -7.59 -4.46 -10.38
C VAL A 105 -7.42 -5.56 -11.43
N ARG A 106 -6.17 -5.81 -11.83
CA ARG A 106 -5.80 -6.88 -12.77
C ARG A 106 -4.83 -7.85 -12.11
N TRP A 107 -5.14 -9.14 -12.17
CA TRP A 107 -4.29 -10.21 -11.64
C TRP A 107 -3.30 -10.73 -12.70
N PRO A 108 -2.22 -11.43 -12.30
CA PRO A 108 -1.20 -11.92 -13.24
C PRO A 108 -1.69 -12.88 -14.32
N ASP A 109 -2.81 -13.57 -14.07
CA ASP A 109 -3.45 -14.47 -15.04
C ASP A 109 -4.34 -13.73 -16.06
N GLY A 110 -4.47 -12.41 -15.92
CA GLY A 110 -5.29 -11.56 -16.78
C GLY A 110 -6.73 -11.35 -16.30
N ALA A 111 -7.14 -11.97 -15.18
CA ALA A 111 -8.43 -11.65 -14.57
C ALA A 111 -8.49 -10.17 -14.17
N GLU A 112 -9.70 -9.58 -14.21
CA GLU A 112 -9.88 -8.15 -13.97
C GLU A 112 -11.20 -7.84 -13.26
N VAL A 113 -11.16 -6.87 -12.35
CA VAL A 113 -12.33 -6.29 -11.67
C VAL A 113 -12.26 -4.77 -11.78
N LYS A 114 -13.39 -4.15 -12.12
CA LYS A 114 -13.55 -2.69 -12.16
C LYS A 114 -14.61 -2.24 -11.17
N LEU A 115 -14.29 -1.23 -10.37
CA LEU A 115 -15.18 -0.60 -9.40
C LEU A 115 -15.28 0.88 -9.72
N ASN A 116 -16.49 1.38 -9.94
CA ASN A 116 -16.72 2.79 -10.24
C ASN A 116 -17.11 3.57 -8.99
N ARG A 117 -16.80 4.88 -8.95
CA ARG A 117 -17.32 5.83 -7.97
C ARG A 117 -17.06 5.38 -6.53
N GLN A 118 -15.79 5.16 -6.21
CA GLN A 118 -15.38 4.68 -4.90
C GLN A 118 -15.08 5.86 -3.97
N PRO A 119 -15.74 6.00 -2.80
CA PRO A 119 -15.43 7.06 -1.87
C PRO A 119 -13.98 6.97 -1.38
N ALA A 120 -13.41 8.10 -1.02
CA ALA A 120 -12.13 8.15 -0.33
C ALA A 120 -12.23 7.63 1.12
N ASP A 121 -11.08 7.60 1.79
CA ASP A 121 -10.87 7.26 3.19
C ASP A 121 -11.35 5.86 3.58
N GLN A 122 -11.02 4.89 2.74
CA GLN A 122 -11.37 3.50 2.98
C GLN A 122 -10.32 2.53 2.45
N THR A 123 -10.46 1.28 2.90
CA THR A 123 -9.75 0.13 2.36
C THR A 123 -10.72 -0.77 1.60
N LEU A 124 -10.51 -0.91 0.29
CA LEU A 124 -11.23 -1.84 -0.57
C LEU A 124 -10.53 -3.20 -0.58
N LYS A 125 -11.23 -4.25 -0.15
CA LYS A 125 -10.78 -5.63 -0.36
C LYS A 125 -11.39 -6.15 -1.65
N VAL A 126 -10.56 -6.50 -2.62
CA VAL A 126 -11.02 -6.96 -3.93
C VAL A 126 -10.55 -8.39 -4.12
N THR A 127 -11.48 -9.34 -4.06
CA THR A 127 -11.18 -10.76 -4.28
C THR A 127 -11.10 -11.05 -5.77
N HIS A 128 -10.15 -11.91 -6.15
CA HIS A 128 -10.09 -12.51 -7.47
C HIS A 128 -11.48 -13.05 -7.88
N PRO A 129 -11.96 -12.76 -9.11
CA PRO A 129 -13.27 -13.20 -9.59
C PRO A 129 -13.37 -14.72 -9.79
#